data_AF-A0A537YJF2-F1
#
_entry.id   AF-A0A537YJF2-F1
#
_cell.length_a   1.000
_cell.length_b   1.000
_cell.length_c   1.000
_cell.angle_alpha   90.00
_cell.angle_beta   90.00
_cell.angle_gamma   90.00
#
_symmetry.space_group_name_H-M   'P 1'
#
loop_
_entity.id
_entity.type
_entity.pdbx_description
1 polymer ?
#
loop_
_entity_poly.entity_id
_entity_poly.type
_entity_poly.pdbx_seq_one_letter_code
_entity_poly.pdbx_strand_id
1 'polypeptide(L)'
;LNPQLQIAIGARTKRRGARFQGQDVELAFTDEHPDEIGPYERLICDAMEGENLLFARWDGVEEAWRIVDAVLQDRPRALPYKPHTWGPAQAEALIHDPDGWQDPVL
;
A
#
# COMPACT_ATOMS: atom_id res chain seq x y z
N LEU A 1 -3.38 -1.34 5.61
CA LEU A 1 -2.90 -0.96 6.96
C LEU A 1 -3.94 -0.01 7.53
N ASN A 2 -4.83 -0.51 8.41
CA ASN A 2 -6.08 0.11 8.88
C ASN A 2 -7.27 -0.10 7.90
N PRO A 3 -8.42 -0.66 8.34
CA PRO A 3 -8.83 -0.99 9.72
C PRO A 3 -8.25 -2.28 10.31
N GLN A 4 -7.64 -3.14 9.48
CA GLN A 4 -7.07 -4.42 9.92
C GLN A 4 -5.68 -4.62 9.32
N LEU A 5 -4.73 -5.15 10.10
CA LEU A 5 -3.42 -5.56 9.59
C LEU A 5 -3.58 -6.93 8.92
N GLN A 6 -3.36 -6.99 7.61
CA GLN A 6 -3.40 -8.22 6.85
C GLN A 6 -2.10 -8.39 6.09
N ILE A 7 -1.56 -9.60 6.12
CA ILE A 7 -0.44 -10.04 5.29
C ILE A 7 -0.99 -11.15 4.40
N ALA A 8 -0.95 -10.95 3.08
CA ALA A 8 -1.42 -11.92 2.10
C ALA A 8 -0.28 -12.38 1.18
N ILE A 9 -0.27 -13.66 0.82
CA ILE A 9 0.65 -14.25 -0.15
C ILE A 9 -0.16 -15.00 -1.21
N GLY A 10 -0.02 -14.59 -2.47
CA GLY A 10 -0.52 -15.34 -3.62
C GLY A 10 0.37 -16.55 -3.93
N ALA A 11 -0.21 -17.73 -4.07
CA ALA A 11 0.51 -18.95 -4.43
C ALA A 11 -0.30 -19.81 -5.41
N ARG A 12 0.38 -20.56 -6.27
CA ARG A 12 -0.26 -21.53 -7.16
C ARG A 12 -0.17 -22.92 -6.55
N THR A 13 -1.32 -23.52 -6.22
CA THR A 13 -1.41 -24.87 -5.66
C THR A 13 -2.04 -25.83 -6.65
N LYS A 14 -1.77 -27.13 -6.51
CA LYS A 14 -2.46 -28.14 -7.33
C LYS A 14 -3.93 -28.22 -6.90
N ARG A 15 -4.85 -28.01 -7.84
CA ARG A 15 -6.28 -28.28 -7.66
C ARG A 15 -6.47 -29.74 -7.26
N ARG A 16 -7.28 -29.99 -6.22
CA ARG A 16 -7.58 -31.35 -5.77
C ARG A 16 -8.25 -32.15 -6.90
N GLY A 17 -7.71 -33.33 -7.21
CA GLY A 17 -8.20 -34.19 -8.28
C GLY A 17 -7.10 -34.98 -8.99
N ALA A 18 -7.51 -35.86 -9.91
CA ALA A 18 -6.60 -36.71 -10.67
C ALA A 18 -5.76 -35.92 -11.70
N ARG A 19 -6.28 -34.79 -12.19
CA ARG A 19 -5.61 -33.95 -13.18
C ARG A 19 -4.56 -33.05 -12.52
N PHE A 20 -3.43 -32.84 -13.18
CA PHE A 20 -2.40 -31.88 -12.75
C PHE A 20 -2.76 -30.48 -13.25
N GLN A 21 -3.68 -29.82 -12.55
CA GLN A 21 -4.12 -28.45 -12.83
C GLN A 21 -3.78 -27.56 -11.65
N GLY A 22 -3.13 -26.42 -11.92
CA GLY A 22 -2.88 -25.40 -10.90
C GLY A 22 -4.12 -24.53 -10.65
N GLN A 23 -4.28 -24.06 -9.42
CA GLN A 23 -5.22 -23.02 -9.02
C GLN A 23 -4.46 -21.97 -8.21
N ASP A 24 -4.78 -20.71 -8.44
CA ASP A 24 -4.24 -19.63 -7.63
C ASP A 24 -5.02 -19.58 -6.31
N VAL A 25 -4.30 -19.45 -5.20
CA VAL A 25 -4.84 -19.34 -3.86
C VAL A 25 -4.14 -18.19 -3.14
N GLU A 26 -4.88 -17.53 -2.27
CA GLU A 26 -4.35 -16.50 -1.40
C GLU A 26 -4.27 -17.05 0.03
N LEU A 27 -3.09 -16.93 0.63
CA LEU A 27 -2.88 -17.22 2.04
C LEU A 27 -2.85 -15.88 2.78
N ALA A 28 -3.92 -15.59 3.51
CA ALA A 28 -4.02 -14.38 4.31
C ALA A 28 -3.86 -14.69 5.80
N PHE A 29 -3.01 -13.92 6.46
CA PHE A 29 -2.97 -13.78 7.91
C PHE A 29 -3.55 -12.41 8.25
N THR A 30 -4.51 -12.39 9.16
CA THR A 30 -5.17 -11.17 9.60
C THR A 30 -5.01 -11.05 11.10
N ASP A 31 -4.49 -9.92 11.56
CA ASP A 31 -4.43 -9.60 12.97
C ASP A 31 -5.78 -9.02 13.43
N GLU A 32 -6.41 -9.68 14.39
CA GLU A 32 -7.67 -9.26 15.01
C GLU A 32 -7.46 -8.32 16.21
N HIS A 33 -6.21 -8.14 16.65
CA HIS A 33 -5.84 -7.24 17.75
C HIS A 33 -4.91 -6.15 17.22
N PRO A 34 -5.42 -5.20 16.41
CA PRO A 34 -4.62 -4.06 16.00
C PRO A 34 -4.07 -3.39 17.26
N ASP A 35 -2.76 -3.09 17.29
CA ASP A 35 -2.10 -2.43 18.42
C ASP A 35 -3.05 -1.38 19.04
N GLU A 36 -3.50 -1.61 20.27
CA GLU A 36 -4.57 -0.81 20.92
C GLU A 36 -4.16 0.66 21.12
N ILE A 37 -2.85 0.93 20.99
CA ILE A 37 -2.25 2.25 21.13
C ILE A 37 -2.46 3.02 19.83
N GLY A 38 -3.20 4.12 19.91
CA GLY A 38 -3.44 4.98 18.76
C GLY A 38 -2.12 5.52 18.16
N PRO A 39 -2.07 5.80 16.85
CA PRO A 39 -0.83 6.19 16.18
C PRO A 39 -0.15 7.41 16.81
N TYR A 40 -0.92 8.37 17.32
CA TYR A 40 -0.36 9.53 18.03
C TYR A 40 0.17 9.19 19.41
N GLU A 41 -0.51 8.32 20.16
CA GLU A 41 -0.04 7.87 21.47
C GLU A 41 1.29 7.14 21.32
N ARG A 42 1.40 6.25 20.31
CA ARG A 42 2.63 5.55 19.98
C ARG A 42 3.79 6.51 19.69
N LEU A 43 3.58 7.49 18.81
CA LEU A 43 4.61 8.47 18.44
C LEU A 43 5.07 9.32 19.64
N ILE A 44 4.16 9.67 20.55
CA ILE A 44 4.49 10.44 21.75
C ILE A 44 5.32 9.58 22.71
N CYS A 45 4.94 8.33 22.93
CA CYS A 45 5.72 7.38 23.75
C CYS A 45 7.13 7.19 23.19
N ASP A 46 7.26 6.91 21.89
CA ASP A 46 8.56 6.72 21.23
C ASP A 46 9.43 7.99 21.37
N ALA A 47 8.85 9.19 21.22
CA ALA A 47 9.57 10.45 21.41
C ALA A 47 10.05 10.66 22.85
N MET A 48 9.26 10.27 23.85
CA MET A 48 9.65 10.34 25.27
C MET A 48 10.76 9.34 25.61
N GLU A 49 10.77 8.17 24.96
CA GLU A 49 11.78 7.12 25.12
C GLU A 49 13.06 7.41 24.32
N GLY A 50 13.04 8.40 23.42
CA GLY A 50 14.16 8.73 22.54
C GLY A 50 14.27 7.79 21.33
N GLU A 51 13.25 6.99 21.08
CA GLU A 51 13.16 6.08 19.94
C GLU A 51 12.74 6.86 18.69
N ASN A 52 13.59 6.82 17.66
CA ASN A 52 13.44 7.67 16.47
C ASN A 52 13.02 6.91 15.20
N LEU A 53 12.72 5.61 15.30
CA LEU A 53 12.45 4.74 14.15
C LEU A 53 11.24 5.19 13.32
N LEU A 54 10.22 5.76 13.96
CA LEU A 54 9.01 6.27 13.29
C LEU A 54 9.12 7.73 12.82
N PHE A 55 10.26 8.38 13.05
CA PHE A 55 10.49 9.76 12.66
C PHE A 55 11.38 9.82 11.41
N ALA A 56 10.89 10.48 10.36
CA ALA A 56 11.69 10.69 9.16
C ALA A 56 12.93 11.53 9.47
N ARG A 57 14.10 11.07 9.03
CA ARG A 57 15.35 11.81 9.14
C ARG A 57 15.39 12.97 8.14
N TRP A 58 16.11 14.03 8.50
CA TRP A 58 16.24 15.23 7.66
C TRP A 58 16.72 14.93 6.22
N ASP A 59 17.75 14.10 6.07
CA ASP A 59 18.28 13.69 4.76
C ASP A 59 17.22 12.97 3.90
N GLY A 60 16.44 12.08 4.51
CA GLY A 60 15.31 11.42 3.84
C GLY A 60 14.21 12.40 3.42
N VAL A 61 13.94 13.42 4.22
CA VAL A 61 12.94 14.46 3.91
C VAL A 61 13.41 15.34 2.75
N GLU A 62 14.67 15.78 2.74
CA GLU A 62 15.24 16.57 1.62
C GLU A 62 15.20 15.80 0.30
N GLU A 63 15.55 14.51 0.32
CA GLU A 63 15.50 13.68 -0.89
C GLU A 63 14.06 13.47 -1.37
N ALA A 64 13.11 13.25 -0.45
CA ALA A 64 11.70 13.18 -0.80
C ALA A 64 11.22 14.47 -1.46
N TRP A 65 11.59 15.64 -0.91
CA TRP A 65 11.28 16.94 -1.51
C TRP A 65 11.89 17.09 -2.91
N ARG A 66 13.17 16.76 -3.08
CA ARG A 66 13.86 16.81 -4.38
C ARG A 66 13.15 15.94 -5.43
N ILE A 67 12.61 14.79 -5.05
CA ILE A 67 11.88 13.88 -5.95
C ILE A 67 10.53 14.49 -6.37
N VAL A 68 9.75 15.04 -5.44
CA VAL A 68 8.41 15.56 -5.74
C VAL A 68 8.44 16.96 -6.38
N ASP A 69 9.52 17.72 -6.22
CA ASP A 69 9.63 19.12 -6.67
C ASP A 69 9.31 19.28 -8.17
N ALA A 70 9.76 18.36 -9.02
CA ALA A 70 9.47 18.39 -10.46
C ALA A 70 7.96 18.40 -10.78
N VAL A 71 7.17 17.60 -10.06
CA VAL A 71 5.71 17.52 -10.22
C VAL A 71 5.01 18.75 -9.62
N LEU A 72 5.62 19.38 -8.61
CA LEU A 72 5.10 20.58 -7.98
C LEU A 72 5.38 21.85 -8.80
N GLN A 73 6.45 21.86 -9.59
CA GLN A 73 6.81 22.96 -10.49
C GLN A 73 6.01 22.90 -11.80
N ASP A 74 5.99 21.73 -12.45
CA ASP A 74 5.17 21.50 -13.64
C ASP A 74 3.91 20.74 -13.26
N ARG A 75 2.86 21.49 -12.91
CA ARG A 75 1.60 20.94 -12.40
C ARG A 75 0.66 20.57 -13.56
N PRO A 76 0.56 19.29 -13.97
CA PRO A 76 -0.39 18.91 -14.99
C PRO A 76 -1.83 19.19 -14.54
N ARG A 77 -2.71 19.45 -15.50
CA ARG A 77 -4.14 19.65 -15.22
C ARG A 77 -4.71 18.38 -14.56
N ALA A 78 -5.39 18.56 -13.44
CA ALA A 78 -6.11 17.47 -12.77
C ALA A 78 -7.15 16.83 -13.70
N LEU A 79 -7.14 15.50 -13.76
CA LEU A 79 -8.09 14.71 -14.54
C LEU A 79 -9.32 14.39 -13.68
N PRO A 80 -10.54 14.70 -14.13
CA PRO A 80 -11.74 14.36 -13.38
C PRO A 80 -12.02 12.86 -13.44
N TYR A 81 -12.58 12.32 -12.36
CA TYR A 81 -13.06 10.94 -12.28
C TYR A 81 -14.36 10.90 -11.46
N LYS A 82 -15.13 9.83 -11.63
CA LYS A 82 -16.42 9.70 -10.92
C LYS A 82 -16.18 9.32 -9.45
N PRO A 83 -16.97 9.84 -8.51
CA PRO A 83 -16.97 9.31 -7.13
C PRO A 83 -17.16 7.79 -7.11
N HIS A 84 -16.54 7.12 -6.15
CA HIS A 84 -16.56 5.64 -6.02
C HIS A 84 -15.92 4.88 -7.19
N THR A 85 -14.95 5.47 -7.88
CA THR A 85 -14.10 4.79 -8.87
C THR A 85 -12.63 4.91 -8.48
N TRP A 86 -11.77 4.04 -9.01
CA TRP A 86 -10.33 4.01 -8.75
C TRP A 86 -9.55 5.19 -9.33
N GLY A 87 -10.18 6.03 -10.16
CA GLY A 87 -9.54 7.21 -10.74
C GLY A 87 -9.80 7.34 -12.24
N PRO A 88 -9.04 8.24 -12.91
CA PRO A 88 -9.13 8.43 -14.35
C PRO A 88 -8.54 7.22 -15.10
N ALA A 89 -9.05 6.91 -16.29
CA ALA A 89 -8.57 5.79 -17.11
C ALA A 89 -7.07 5.89 -17.47
N GLN A 90 -6.52 7.11 -17.48
CA GLN A 90 -5.09 7.37 -17.68
C GLN A 90 -4.21 6.80 -16.57
N ALA A 91 -4.74 6.57 -15.35
CA ALA A 91 -4.00 5.96 -14.26
C ALA A 91 -3.71 4.47 -14.54
N GLU A 92 -4.60 3.77 -15.24
CA GLU A 92 -4.39 2.38 -15.65
C GLU A 92 -3.21 2.25 -16.61
N ALA A 93 -3.06 3.23 -17.50
CA ALA A 93 -1.97 3.26 -18.47
C ALA A 93 -0.58 3.54 -17.87
N LEU A 94 -0.49 3.90 -16.58
CA LEU A 94 0.79 4.12 -15.90
C LEU A 94 1.53 2.81 -15.58
N ILE A 95 0.80 1.70 -15.45
CA ILE A 95 1.38 0.40 -15.15
C ILE A 95 1.45 -0.39 -16.46
N HIS A 96 2.67 -0.80 -16.82
CA HIS A 96 2.93 -1.62 -18.00
C HIS A 96 2.98 -3.12 -17.70
N ASP A 97 2.78 -3.50 -16.44
CA ASP A 97 2.74 -4.89 -16.01
C ASP A 97 1.50 -5.61 -16.58
N PRO A 98 1.61 -6.88 -17.04
CA PRO A 98 0.48 -7.65 -17.53
C PRO A 98 -0.71 -7.73 -16.57
N ASP A 99 -0.44 -7.67 -15.26
CA ASP A 99 -1.44 -7.80 -14.22
C ASP A 99 -2.02 -6.44 -13.78
N GLY A 100 -1.47 -5.31 -14.26
CA GLY A 100 -2.00 -3.97 -14.00
C GLY A 100 -2.08 -3.61 -12.52
N TRP A 101 -3.00 -2.69 -12.18
CA TRP A 101 -3.32 -2.43 -10.77
C TRP A 101 -4.17 -3.56 -10.20
N GLN A 102 -3.80 -4.03 -9.00
CA GLN A 102 -4.58 -5.03 -8.28
C GLN A 102 -5.52 -4.34 -7.29
N ASP A 103 -6.82 -4.57 -7.45
CA ASP A 103 -7.82 -4.09 -6.50
C ASP A 103 -7.62 -4.79 -5.14
N PRO A 104 -7.55 -4.04 -4.03
CA PRO A 104 -7.44 -4.63 -2.70
C PRO A 104 -8.66 -5.50 -2.41
N VAL A 105 -8.40 -6.70 -1.90
CA VAL A 105 -9.42 -7.62 -1.42
C VAL A 105 -9.98 -7.04 -0.12
N LEU A 106 -11.31 -6.83 -0.06
CA LEU A 106 -12.02 -6.39 1.15
C LEU A 106 -12.02 -7.47 2.23
#